data_AF-A0A7Y9FGU4-F1
#
_entry.id   AF-A0A7Y9FGU4-F1
#
_cell.length_a   1.000
_cell.length_b   1.000
_cell.length_c   1.000
_cell.angle_alpha   90.00
_cell.angle_beta   90.00
_cell.angle_gamma   90.00
#
_symmetry.space_group_name_H-M   'P 1'
#
loop_
_entity.id
_entity.type
_entity.pdbx_description
1 polymer ?
#
loop_
_entity_poly.entity_id
_entity_poly.type
_entity_poly.pdbx_seq_one_letter_code
_entity_poly.pdbx_strand_id
1 'polypeptide(L)' 'MAEQIRPGGADDEWLVDVTDEDIRVARLAWMCARDRGATDLRITQLYESYRGLVMMQAQQIAEDFRYRHAS' A
#
# COMPACT_ATOMS: atom_id res chain seq x y z
N MET A 1 1.32 32.42 -25.59
CA MET A 1 0.69 31.56 -24.56
C MET A 1 -0.21 30.57 -25.27
N ALA A 2 0.24 29.34 -25.41
CA ALA A 2 -0.57 28.21 -25.84
C ALA A 2 -0.09 27.01 -25.00
N GLU A 3 -0.83 26.75 -23.92
CA GLU A 3 -0.63 25.61 -23.04
C GLU A 3 -1.04 24.36 -23.82
N GLN A 4 -0.04 23.56 -24.19
CA GLN A 4 -0.24 22.34 -24.95
C GLN A 4 -0.65 21.26 -23.95
N ILE A 5 -1.96 21.11 -23.75
CA ILE A 5 -2.55 19.94 -23.09
C ILE A 5 -2.13 18.73 -23.92
N ARG A 6 -1.15 17.97 -23.42
CA ARG A 6 -0.83 16.67 -23.99
C ARG A 6 -2.01 15.73 -23.69
N PRO A 7 -2.56 15.03 -24.70
CA PRO A 7 -3.62 14.06 -24.47
C PRO A 7 -3.09 12.93 -23.61
N GLY A 8 -3.78 12.67 -22.49
CA GLY A 8 -3.50 11.56 -21.58
C GLY A 8 -3.50 10.24 -22.32
N GLY A 9 -2.37 9.52 -22.20
CA GLY A 9 -2.27 8.14 -22.65
C GLY A 9 -3.20 7.27 -21.81
N ALA A 10 -3.89 6.34 -22.48
CA ALA A 10 -4.66 5.30 -21.85
C ALA A 10 -3.72 4.47 -20.95
N ASP A 11 -3.81 4.67 -19.63
CA ASP A 11 -3.34 3.83 -18.51
C ASP A 11 -3.10 4.75 -17.29
N ASP A 12 -4.11 5.54 -16.90
CA ASP A 12 -4.13 6.21 -15.59
C ASP A 12 -4.49 5.14 -14.53
N GLU A 13 -3.68 4.09 -14.46
CA GLU A 13 -3.71 3.13 -13.37
C GLU A 13 -3.32 3.93 -12.12
N TRP A 14 -4.30 4.16 -11.24
CA TRP A 14 -4.06 4.84 -9.97
C TRP A 14 -3.09 3.98 -9.15
N LEU A 15 -1.79 4.21 -9.34
CA LEU A 15 -0.71 3.56 -8.59
C LEU A 15 -0.82 4.05 -7.15
N VAL A 16 -1.45 3.24 -6.31
CA VAL A 16 -1.50 3.47 -4.86
C VAL A 16 -0.12 3.18 -4.30
N ASP A 17 0.62 4.22 -3.94
CA ASP A 17 1.89 4.08 -3.23
C ASP A 17 1.62 3.67 -1.77
N VAL A 18 2.25 2.58 -1.30
CA VAL A 18 2.08 2.09 0.07
C VAL A 18 3.28 2.50 0.88
N THR A 19 3.07 3.38 1.84
CA THR A 19 4.15 3.95 2.64
C THR A 19 4.40 3.14 3.92
N ASP A 20 5.58 3.35 4.51
CA ASP A 20 5.88 2.85 5.86
C ASP A 20 4.86 3.33 6.89
N GLU A 21 4.30 4.52 6.70
CA GLU A 21 3.33 5.10 7.63
C GLU A 21 1.99 4.35 7.58
N ASP A 22 1.53 3.98 6.37
CA ASP A 22 0.32 3.17 6.20
C ASP A 22 0.45 1.82 6.93
N ILE A 23 1.62 1.19 6.79
CA ILE A 23 1.94 -0.08 7.45
C ILE A 23 2.00 0.09 8.97
N ARG A 24 2.60 1.17 9.48
CA ARG A 24 2.64 1.46 10.92
C ARG A 24 1.25 1.67 11.49
N VAL A 25 0.42 2.47 10.82
CA VAL A 25 -0.96 2.73 11.25
C VAL A 25 -1.77 1.44 11.28
N ALA A 26 -1.68 0.61 10.22
CA ALA A 26 -2.38 -0.67 10.17
C ALA A 26 -1.91 -1.64 11.27
N ARG A 27 -0.59 -1.71 11.52
CA ARG A 27 -0.02 -2.52 12.60
C ARG A 27 -0.53 -2.07 13.97
N LEU A 28 -0.52 -0.77 14.23
CA LEU A 28 -1.01 -0.21 15.50
C LEU A 28 -2.51 -0.49 15.68
N ALA A 29 -3.31 -0.36 14.62
CA ALA A 29 -4.74 -0.67 14.67
C ALA A 29 -4.98 -2.15 15.03
N TRP A 30 -4.27 -3.08 14.40
CA TRP A 30 -4.34 -4.51 14.71
C TRP A 30 -3.92 -4.81 16.16
N MET A 31 -2.78 -4.27 16.61
CA MET A 31 -2.30 -4.47 17.98
C MET A 31 -3.30 -3.91 19.00
N CYS A 32 -3.81 -2.71 18.77
CA CYS A 32 -4.80 -2.08 19.65
C CYS A 32 -6.08 -2.90 19.74
N ALA A 33 -6.57 -3.45 18.63
CA ALA A 33 -7.75 -4.32 18.63
C ALA A 33 -7.52 -5.61 19.43
N ARG A 34 -6.34 -6.23 19.29
CA ARG A 34 -5.97 -7.42 20.05
C ARG A 34 -5.86 -7.13 21.55
N ASP A 35 -5.16 -6.06 21.90
CA ASP A 35 -4.82 -5.75 23.30
C ASP A 35 -6.04 -5.20 24.07
N ARG A 36 -7.04 -4.64 23.37
CA ARG A 36 -8.31 -4.17 23.96
C ARG A 36 -9.45 -5.19 23.91
N GLY A 37 -9.19 -6.42 23.47
CA GLY A 37 -10.18 -7.49 23.46
C GLY A 37 -11.31 -7.28 22.45
N ALA A 38 -11.00 -6.77 21.25
CA ALA A 38 -11.95 -6.80 20.14
C ALA A 38 -12.33 -8.25 19.76
N THR A 39 -13.36 -8.42 18.94
CA THR A 39 -13.76 -9.75 18.47
C THR A 39 -12.69 -10.39 17.58
N ASP A 40 -12.61 -11.73 17.59
CA ASP A 40 -11.67 -12.49 16.76
C ASP A 40 -11.79 -12.16 15.27
N LEU A 41 -13.02 -11.96 14.80
CA LEU A 41 -13.30 -11.52 13.42
C LEU A 41 -12.64 -10.16 13.14
N ARG A 42 -12.75 -9.20 14.06
CA ARG A 42 -12.18 -7.86 13.88
C ARG A 42 -10.66 -7.89 13.92
N ILE A 43 -10.07 -8.66 14.83
CA ILE A 43 -8.63 -8.86 14.92
C ILE A 43 -8.11 -9.46 13.62
N THR A 44 -8.79 -10.49 13.09
CA THR A 44 -8.43 -11.15 11.84
C THR A 44 -8.49 -10.19 10.64
N GLN A 45 -9.57 -9.41 10.52
CA GLN A 45 -9.70 -8.42 9.44
C GLN A 45 -8.56 -7.40 9.45
N LEU A 46 -8.23 -6.85 10.63
CA LEU A 46 -7.15 -5.87 10.76
C LEU A 46 -5.78 -6.48 10.47
N TYR A 47 -5.57 -7.73 10.86
CA TYR A 47 -4.37 -8.47 10.51
C TYR A 47 -4.23 -8.67 8.99
N GLU A 48 -5.30 -9.09 8.30
CA GLU A 48 -5.27 -9.27 6.85
C GLU A 48 -5.04 -7.94 6.12
N SER A 49 -5.62 -6.83 6.59
CA SER A 49 -5.30 -5.49 6.04
C SER A 49 -3.83 -5.11 6.23
N TYR A 50 -3.29 -5.30 7.43
CA TYR A 50 -1.87 -5.05 7.70
C TYR A 50 -0.96 -5.92 6.81
N ARG A 51 -1.26 -7.21 6.70
CA ARG A 51 -0.53 -8.15 5.85
C ARG A 51 -0.59 -7.75 4.37
N GLY A 52 -1.76 -7.34 3.88
CA GLY A 52 -1.94 -6.87 2.51
C GLY A 52 -1.02 -5.69 2.18
N LEU A 53 -0.95 -4.69 3.06
CA LEU A 53 -0.08 -3.52 2.87
C LEU A 53 1.41 -3.90 2.84
N VAL A 54 1.85 -4.80 3.72
CA VAL A 54 3.24 -5.31 3.70
C VAL A 54 3.56 -6.00 2.37
N MET A 55 2.62 -6.80 1.85
CA MET A 55 2.81 -7.47 0.56
C MET A 55 2.86 -6.49 -0.61
N MET A 56 2.01 -5.47 -0.62
CA MET A 56 2.03 -4.41 -1.64
C MET A 56 3.33 -3.62 -1.63
N GLN A 57 3.82 -3.22 -0.45
CA GLN A 57 5.09 -2.48 -0.36
C GLN A 57 6.28 -3.34 -0.82
N ALA A 58 6.28 -4.65 -0.50
CA ALA A 58 7.30 -5.55 -1.01
C ALA A 58 7.27 -5.68 -2.55
N GLN A 59 6.08 -5.67 -3.15
CA GLN A 59 5.93 -5.64 -4.62
C GLN A 59 6.48 -4.36 -5.21
N GLN A 60 6.15 -3.20 -4.63
CA GLN A 60 6.67 -1.89 -5.07
C GLN A 60 8.20 -1.84 -5.02
N ILE A 61 8.81 -2.31 -3.95
CA ILE A 61 10.28 -2.39 -3.84
C ILE A 61 10.86 -3.31 -4.92
N ALA A 62 10.22 -4.46 -5.16
CA ALA A 62 10.69 -5.39 -6.17
C ALA A 62 10.53 -4.84 -7.60
N GLU A 63 9.48 -4.07 -7.87
CA GLU A 63 9.25 -3.37 -9.13
C GLU A 63 10.28 -2.26 -9.35
N ASP A 64 10.50 -1.41 -8.35
CA ASP A 64 11.53 -0.36 -8.38
C ASP A 64 12.93 -0.95 -8.59
N PHE A 65 13.26 -2.07 -7.93
CA PHE A 65 14.50 -2.79 -8.17
C PHE A 65 14.62 -3.28 -9.62
N ARG A 66 13.58 -3.95 -10.15
CA ARG A 66 13.59 -4.41 -11.55
C ARG A 66 13.76 -3.25 -12.53
N TYR A 67 13.06 -2.15 -12.29
CA TYR A 67 13.15 -0.96 -13.14
C TYR A 67 14.57 -0.38 -13.16
N ARG A 68 15.23 -0.28 -11.99
CA ARG A 68 16.61 0.24 -11.89
C ARG A 68 17.65 -0.67 -12.55
N HIS A 69 17.39 -1.97 -12.64
CA HIS A 69 18.33 -2.97 -13.14
C HIS A 69 18.02 -3.54 -14.53
N ALA A 70 16.96 -3.06 -15.19
CA ALA A 70 16.63 -3.45 -16.57
C ALA A 70 17.46 -2.70 -17.65
N SER A 71 18.60 -2.11 -17.27
CA SER A 71 19.50 -1.34 -18.12
C SER A 71 20.67 -2.16 -18.66
#